data_AF-A0A7C8YI85-F1
#
_entry.id   AF-A0A7C8YI85-F1
#
_cell.length_a   1.000
_cell.length_b   1.000
_cell.length_c   1.000
_cell.angle_alpha   90.00
_cell.angle_beta   90.00
_cell.angle_gamma   90.00
#
_symmetry.space_group_name_H-M   'P 1'
#
loop_
_entity.id
_entity.type
_entity.pdbx_description
1 polymer ?
#
loop_
_entity_poly.entity_id
_entity_poly.type
_entity_poly.pdbx_seq_one_letter_code
_entity_poly.pdbx_strand_id
1 'polypeptide(L)'
;SSDADAQIGVCYGRNGNNLPPEQDVVNLYKSRGIATMRLYDTDQTALQALRGSGIGLILDVPRSSLQSFGSNPSAARQWIQSNVQSYASNVNFRYISVGNEIEPSDAEASSVLPLCHV
;
A
#
# COMPACT_ATOMS: atom_id res chain seq x y z
N SER A 1 -2.02 12.46 -28.28
CA SER A 1 -2.47 11.07 -28.40
C SER A 1 -1.24 10.18 -28.26
N SER A 2 -1.40 8.97 -27.70
CA SER A 2 -0.37 7.98 -27.31
C SER A 2 0.42 8.34 -26.05
N ASP A 3 0.40 7.62 -24.92
CA ASP A 3 -0.25 6.38 -24.54
C ASP A 3 -0.46 6.48 -23.02
N ALA A 4 -1.62 6.06 -22.52
CA ALA A 4 -1.62 5.42 -21.21
C ALA A 4 -0.83 4.12 -21.42
N ASP A 5 0.50 4.23 -21.44
CA ASP A 5 1.40 3.09 -21.45
C ASP A 5 0.87 2.16 -20.37
N ALA A 6 0.54 0.93 -20.75
CA ALA A 6 -0.04 -0.04 -19.86
C ALA A 6 1.03 -0.40 -18.82
N GLN A 7 1.22 0.46 -17.82
CA GLN A 7 2.24 0.31 -16.81
C GLN A 7 1.89 -0.93 -16.01
N ILE A 8 2.64 -2.00 -16.27
CA ILE A 8 2.52 -3.26 -15.56
C ILE A 8 3.00 -3.02 -14.12
N GLY A 9 2.12 -3.29 -13.17
CA GLY A 9 2.44 -3.34 -11.75
C GLY A 9 2.53 -4.77 -11.26
N VAL A 10 3.31 -5.00 -10.22
CA VAL A 10 3.42 -6.30 -9.55
C VAL A 10 3.08 -6.16 -8.07
N CYS A 11 2.37 -7.15 -7.54
CA CYS A 11 2.06 -7.20 -6.11
C CYS A 11 3.25 -7.79 -5.36
N TYR A 12 3.74 -7.10 -4.34
CA TYR A 12 4.82 -7.58 -3.49
C TYR A 12 4.25 -8.31 -2.26
N GLY A 13 3.89 -9.57 -2.46
CA GLY A 13 3.48 -10.47 -1.37
C GLY A 13 4.69 -10.91 -0.54
N ARG A 14 4.60 -10.77 0.79
CA ARG A 14 5.72 -11.03 1.71
C ARG A 14 5.53 -12.24 2.63
N ASN A 15 4.50 -13.05 2.37
CA ASN A 15 4.24 -14.29 3.11
C ASN A 15 5.15 -15.42 2.59
N GLY A 16 6.42 -15.40 3.02
CA GLY A 16 7.43 -16.41 2.70
C GLY A 16 8.61 -16.33 3.66
N ASN A 17 9.40 -17.40 3.78
CA ASN A 17 10.52 -17.49 4.74
C ASN A 17 11.91 -17.37 4.10
N ASN A 18 11.95 -17.19 2.78
CA ASN A 18 13.18 -17.16 1.97
C ASN A 18 13.17 -16.02 0.94
N LEU A 19 12.40 -14.96 1.22
CA LEU A 19 12.29 -13.81 0.33
C LEU A 19 13.55 -12.92 0.42
N PRO A 20 13.96 -12.27 -0.68
CA PRO A 20 15.05 -11.30 -0.65
C PRO A 20 14.73 -10.11 0.27
N PRO A 21 15.75 -9.40 0.76
CA PRO A 21 15.58 -8.11 1.41
C PRO A 21 14.81 -7.11 0.54
N GLU A 22 14.08 -6.19 1.17
CA GLU A 22 13.19 -5.24 0.49
C GLU A 22 13.94 -4.35 -0.51
N GLN A 23 15.18 -3.97 -0.19
CA GLN A 23 16.03 -3.20 -1.09
C GLN A 23 16.37 -3.98 -2.37
N ASP A 24 16.61 -5.28 -2.27
CA ASP A 24 16.88 -6.15 -3.41
C ASP A 24 15.64 -6.34 -4.27
N VAL A 25 14.45 -6.40 -3.65
CA VAL A 25 13.18 -6.41 -4.37
C VAL A 25 12.97 -5.09 -5.12
N VAL A 26 13.23 -3.92 -4.51
CA VAL A 26 13.16 -2.63 -5.21
C VAL A 26 14.15 -2.57 -6.38
N ASN A 27 15.37 -3.06 -6.19
CA ASN A 27 16.37 -3.14 -7.25
C ASN A 27 15.90 -4.05 -8.39
N LEU A 28 15.27 -5.18 -8.07
CA LEU A 28 14.70 -6.08 -9.06
C LEU A 28 13.61 -5.37 -9.88
N TYR A 29 12.68 -4.66 -9.24
CA TYR A 29 11.63 -3.89 -9.93
C TYR A 29 12.25 -2.89 -10.93
N LYS A 30 13.24 -2.12 -10.48
CA LYS A 30 13.96 -1.17 -11.35
C LYS A 30 14.65 -1.86 -12.51
N SER A 31 15.35 -2.98 -12.26
CA SER A 31 16.07 -3.74 -13.29
C SER A 31 15.16 -4.36 -14.35
N ARG A 32 13.89 -4.59 -14.01
CA ARG A 32 12.87 -5.17 -14.89
C ARG A 32 11.93 -4.13 -15.50
N GLY A 33 12.14 -2.83 -15.20
CA GLY A 33 11.27 -1.77 -15.69
C GLY A 33 9.85 -1.82 -15.12
N ILE A 34 9.64 -2.45 -13.96
CA ILE A 34 8.33 -2.52 -13.31
C ILE A 34 8.07 -1.18 -12.62
N ALA A 35 7.07 -0.45 -13.10
CA ALA A 35 6.83 0.94 -12.69
C ALA A 35 5.96 1.07 -11.43
N THR A 36 5.18 0.04 -11.09
CA THR A 36 4.21 0.08 -9.99
C THR A 36 4.32 -1.15 -9.08
N MET A 37 4.21 -0.94 -7.77
CA MET A 37 4.20 -1.96 -6.73
C MET A 37 2.91 -1.85 -5.90
N ARG A 38 2.33 -2.99 -5.52
CA ARG A 38 1.29 -3.05 -4.48
C ARG A 38 1.82 -3.72 -3.22
N LEU A 39 1.64 -3.07 -2.08
CA LEU A 39 1.89 -3.62 -0.74
C LEU A 39 0.57 -3.88 -0.02
N TYR A 40 0.47 -5.05 0.62
CA TYR A 40 -0.74 -5.47 1.35
C TYR A 40 -0.77 -5.00 2.82
N ASP A 41 0.32 -4.39 3.28
CA ASP A 41 0.49 -3.91 4.65
C ASP A 41 1.44 -2.70 4.73
N THR A 42 1.51 -2.08 5.91
CA THR A 42 2.41 -0.93 6.19
C THR A 42 3.77 -1.39 6.68
N ASP A 43 4.50 -2.09 5.83
CA ASP A 43 5.87 -2.48 6.15
C ASP A 43 6.83 -1.30 6.08
N GLN A 44 7.41 -0.93 7.22
CA GLN A 44 8.31 0.22 7.27
C GLN A 44 9.60 -0.04 6.50
N THR A 45 10.14 -1.26 6.49
CA THR A 45 11.37 -1.59 5.77
C THR A 45 11.18 -1.44 4.26
N ALA A 46 10.05 -1.89 3.72
CA ALA A 46 9.68 -1.72 2.32
C ALA A 46 9.45 -0.25 1.96
N LEU A 47 8.75 0.52 2.82
CA LEU A 47 8.56 1.95 2.61
C LEU A 47 9.89 2.73 2.63
N GLN A 48 10.85 2.32 3.47
CA GLN A 48 12.20 2.90 3.46
C GLN A 48 12.94 2.56 2.16
N ALA A 49 12.91 1.30 1.72
CA ALA A 49 13.55 0.86 0.47
C ALA A 49 12.98 1.56 -0.78
N LEU A 50 11.70 1.94 -0.74
CA LEU A 50 11.02 2.62 -1.85
C LEU A 50 11.37 4.11 -1.97
N ARG A 51 12.00 4.73 -0.96
CA ARG A 51 12.37 6.15 -0.97
C ARG A 51 13.30 6.46 -2.15
N GLY A 52 12.90 7.44 -2.99
CA GLY A 52 13.67 7.87 -4.15
C GLY A 52 13.73 6.85 -5.29
N SER A 53 12.99 5.74 -5.22
CA SER A 53 12.98 4.70 -6.26
C SER A 53 12.25 5.12 -7.54
N GLY A 54 11.27 6.02 -7.42
CA GLY A 54 10.37 6.43 -8.49
C GLY A 54 9.20 5.47 -8.75
N ILE A 55 9.21 4.27 -8.16
CA ILE A 55 8.17 3.24 -8.31
C ILE A 55 6.87 3.76 -7.69
N GLY A 56 5.78 3.72 -8.45
CA GLY A 56 4.44 4.05 -7.97
C GLY A 56 3.94 3.01 -6.95
N LEU A 57 3.40 3.45 -5.82
CA LEU A 57 2.97 2.56 -4.75
C LEU A 57 1.44 2.57 -4.60
N ILE A 58 0.84 1.38 -4.62
CA ILE A 58 -0.48 1.11 -4.07
C ILE A 58 -0.26 0.51 -2.68
N LEU A 59 -0.77 1.17 -1.64
CA LEU A 59 -0.64 0.72 -0.26
C LEU A 59 -2.01 0.33 0.29
N ASP A 60 -2.15 -0.92 0.72
CA ASP A 60 -3.37 -1.39 1.33
C ASP A 60 -3.43 -1.00 2.82
N VAL A 61 -4.63 -0.63 3.28
CA VAL A 61 -4.95 -0.54 4.69
C VAL A 61 -5.04 -1.97 5.24
N PRO A 62 -4.29 -2.30 6.30
CA PRO A 62 -4.36 -3.63 6.90
C PRO A 62 -5.78 -3.96 7.33
N ARG A 63 -6.26 -5.16 6.99
CA ARG A 63 -7.61 -5.61 7.32
C ARG A 63 -7.95 -5.46 8.80
N SER A 64 -7.01 -5.79 9.68
CA SER A 64 -7.13 -5.66 11.14
C SER A 64 -7.39 -4.23 11.63
N SER A 65 -7.09 -3.21 10.80
CA SER A 65 -7.27 -1.80 11.14
C SER A 65 -8.65 -1.26 10.75
N LEU A 66 -9.38 -1.95 9.86
CA LEU A 66 -10.62 -1.44 9.26
C LEU A 66 -11.68 -1.13 10.30
N GLN A 67 -11.91 -2.03 11.25
CA GLN A 67 -12.91 -1.83 12.30
C GLN A 67 -12.59 -0.64 13.22
N SER A 68 -11.30 -0.48 13.57
CA SER A 68 -10.82 0.65 14.36
C SER A 68 -11.03 1.97 13.62
N PHE A 69 -10.71 2.00 12.32
CA PHE A 69 -10.84 3.22 11.52
C PHE A 69 -12.29 3.58 11.26
N GLY A 70 -13.15 2.59 10.99
CA GLY A 70 -14.59 2.80 10.77
C GLY A 70 -15.32 3.32 12.01
N SER A 71 -14.85 2.97 13.21
CA SER A 71 -15.43 3.44 14.49
C SER A 71 -14.76 4.71 15.04
N ASN A 72 -13.52 5.01 14.65
CA ASN A 72 -12.75 6.14 15.16
C ASN A 72 -11.97 6.85 14.03
N PRO A 73 -12.49 7.95 13.48
CA PRO A 73 -11.82 8.74 12.43
C PRO A 73 -10.43 9.27 12.84
N SER A 74 -10.18 9.48 14.13
CA SER A 74 -8.86 9.92 14.61
C SER A 74 -7.80 8.84 14.47
N ALA A 75 -8.18 7.56 14.61
CA ALA A 75 -7.26 6.43 14.38
C ALA A 75 -6.82 6.35 12.91
N ALA A 76 -7.75 6.57 11.98
CA ALA A 76 -7.45 6.65 10.55
C ALA A 76 -6.47 7.79 10.23
N ARG A 77 -6.70 8.99 10.79
CA ARG A 77 -5.81 10.15 10.61
C ARG A 77 -4.40 9.88 11.13
N GLN A 78 -4.28 9.29 12.31
CA GLN A 78 -2.98 8.93 12.88
C GLN A 78 -2.25 7.93 11.99
N TRP A 79 -2.95 6.92 11.47
CA TRP A 79 -2.35 5.96 10.55
C TRP A 79 -1.86 6.63 9.26
N ILE A 80 -2.64 7.55 8.67
CA ILE A 80 -2.22 8.31 7.48
C ILE A 80 -0.97 9.14 7.79
N GLN A 81 -0.92 9.82 8.94
CA GLN A 81 0.24 10.61 9.36
C GLN A 81 1.50 9.73 9.50
N SER A 82 1.37 8.58 10.16
CA SER A 82 2.51 7.71 10.45
C SER A 82 2.99 6.90 9.26
N ASN A 83 2.13 6.50 8.33
CA ASN A 83 2.45 5.53 7.28
C ASN A 83 2.48 6.12 5.86
N VAL A 84 1.81 7.26 5.65
CA VAL A 84 1.77 7.91 4.34
C VAL A 84 2.52 9.24 4.38
N GLN A 85 2.11 10.17 5.25
CA GLN A 85 2.67 11.53 5.26
C GLN A 85 4.16 11.56 5.62
N SER A 86 4.59 10.70 6.55
CA SER A 86 6.01 10.55 6.96
C SER A 86 6.94 10.05 5.84
N TYR A 87 6.38 9.54 4.74
CA TYR A 87 7.12 9.01 3.58
C TYR A 87 6.83 9.78 2.28
N ALA A 88 5.80 10.66 2.26
CA ALA A 88 5.25 11.25 1.05
C ALA A 88 6.23 12.12 0.24
N SER A 89 7.28 12.66 0.87
CA SER A 89 8.31 13.44 0.16
C SER A 89 9.23 12.60 -0.72
N ASN A 90 9.29 11.27 -0.53
CA ASN A 90 10.28 10.40 -1.17
C ASN A 90 9.68 9.10 -1.71
N VAL A 91 8.49 8.70 -1.27
CA VAL A 91 7.76 7.54 -1.77
C VAL A 91 6.62 8.02 -2.67
N ASN A 92 6.53 7.44 -3.86
CA ASN A 92 5.55 7.84 -4.88
C ASN A 92 4.21 7.11 -4.69
N PHE A 93 3.45 7.51 -3.67
CA PHE A 93 2.10 6.96 -3.43
C PHE A 93 1.16 7.32 -4.58
N ARG A 94 0.50 6.30 -5.16
CA ARG A 94 -0.52 6.44 -6.20
C ARG A 94 -1.92 6.27 -5.64
N TYR A 95 -2.12 5.24 -4.83
CA TYR A 95 -3.41 4.90 -4.25
C TYR A 95 -3.25 4.32 -2.85
N ILE A 96 -4.24 4.60 -1.99
CA ILE A 96 -4.46 3.88 -0.73
C ILE A 96 -5.67 2.97 -0.94
N SER A 97 -5.48 1.66 -0.80
CA SER A 97 -6.55 0.68 -0.99
C SER A 97 -7.18 0.34 0.36
N VAL A 98 -8.49 0.54 0.50
CA VAL A 98 -9.22 0.25 1.74
C VAL A 98 -10.11 -0.97 1.54
N GLY A 99 -9.83 -2.04 2.27
CA GLY A 99 -10.59 -3.29 2.18
C GLY A 99 -10.11 -4.21 1.06
N ASN A 100 -8.98 -4.89 1.29
CA ASN A 100 -8.58 -6.00 0.45
C ASN A 100 -9.36 -7.27 0.85
N GLU A 101 -10.03 -7.89 -0.12
CA GLU A 101 -10.74 -9.18 0.04
C GLU A 101 -11.75 -9.20 1.20
N ILE A 102 -12.51 -8.11 1.36
CA ILE A 102 -13.61 -8.04 2.31
C ILE A 102 -14.89 -8.56 1.64
N GLU A 103 -15.37 -9.72 2.08
CA GLU A 103 -16.65 -10.27 1.66
C GLU A 103 -17.80 -9.62 2.43
N PRO A 104 -19.02 -9.52 1.87
CA PRO A 104 -20.17 -8.95 2.59
C PRO A 104 -20.51 -9.63 3.93
N SER A 105 -20.12 -10.90 4.10
CA SER A 105 -20.28 -11.68 5.33
C SER A 105 -19.23 -11.39 6.41
N ASP A 106 -18.18 -10.66 6.06
CA ASP A 106 -17.07 -10.38 6.96
C ASP A 106 -17.44 -9.35 8.02
N ALA A 107 -16.86 -9.49 9.22
CA ALA A 107 -17.08 -8.55 10.32
C ALA A 107 -16.69 -7.11 9.94
N GLU A 108 -15.66 -6.97 9.11
CA GLU A 108 -15.11 -5.70 8.65
C GLU A 108 -15.91 -5.06 7.50
N ALA A 109 -16.86 -5.76 6.87
CA ALA A 109 -17.60 -5.26 5.71
C ALA A 109 -18.34 -3.94 6.00
N SER A 110 -18.91 -3.83 7.21
CA SER A 110 -19.59 -2.61 7.68
C SER A 110 -18.65 -1.40 7.85
N SER A 111 -17.34 -1.64 7.93
CA SER A 111 -16.32 -0.62 8.17
C SER A 111 -15.72 -0.05 6.90
N VAL A 112 -15.96 -0.64 5.72
CA VAL A 112 -15.39 -0.17 4.45
C VAL A 112 -16.08 1.11 3.96
N LEU A 113 -17.42 1.17 3.98
CA LEU A 113 -18.19 2.32 3.48
C LEU A 113 -17.90 3.65 4.22
N PRO A 114 -17.79 3.67 5.56
CA PRO A 114 -17.42 4.91 6.28
C PRO A 114 -16.03 5.42 5.87
N LEU A 115 -15.10 4.53 5.50
CA LEU A 115 -13.73 4.90 5.17
C LEU A 115 -13.57 5.53 3.78
N CYS A 116 -14.52 5.34 2.87
CA CYS A 116 -14.54 6.03 1.59
C CYS A 116 -14.85 7.54 1.71
N HIS A 117 -15.29 8.02 2.88
CA HIS A 117 -15.67 9.41 3.13
C HIS A 117 -14.65 10.18 4.01
N VAL A 118 -13.48 9.60 4.28
CA VAL A 118 -12.42 10.18 5.14
C VAL A 118 -11.31 10.77 4.28
#